data_AF-A0A2G8K341-F1
#
_entry.id   AF-A0A2G8K341-F1
#
_cell.length_a   1.000
_cell.length_b   1.000
_cell.length_c   1.000
_cell.angle_alpha   90.00
_cell.angle_beta   90.00
_cell.angle_gamma   90.00
#
_symmetry.space_group_name_H-M   'P 1'
#
loop_
_entity.id
_entity.type
_entity.pdbx_description
1 polymer ?
#
loop_
_entity_poly.entity_id
_entity_poly.type
_entity_poly.pdbx_seq_one_letter_code
_entity_poly.pdbx_strand_id
1 'polypeptide(L)'
;KDHIKYEIDASRKWPAEWGFLRTSYKDLVKDDFQEREVKKIELPPSLTLPPITPISRYITVLPSPQPYPRTTSCEVGWRSSQPQLSLERYGRYARPKGGLVKQLNWPPEGVD
;
A
#
# COMPACT_ATOMS: atom_id res chain seq x y z
N LYS A 1 -55.34 -3.42 -1.52
CA LYS A 1 -55.71 -2.05 -1.07
C LYS A 1 -54.88 -1.62 0.16
N ASP A 2 -54.39 -2.57 0.96
CA ASP A 2 -53.64 -2.27 2.20
C ASP A 2 -52.21 -1.76 1.97
N HIS A 3 -51.56 -2.13 0.86
CA HIS A 3 -50.22 -1.66 0.51
C HIS A 3 -50.11 -0.13 0.47
N ILE A 4 -51.15 0.57 -0.01
CA ILE A 4 -51.18 2.04 -0.07
C ILE A 4 -51.18 2.64 1.35
N LYS A 5 -51.87 2.01 2.30
CA LYS A 5 -51.88 2.49 3.70
C LYS A 5 -50.52 2.30 4.36
N TYR A 6 -49.89 1.14 4.15
CA TYR A 6 -48.55 0.88 4.64
C TYR A 6 -47.50 1.82 4.04
N GLU A 7 -47.62 2.14 2.77
CA GLU A 7 -46.74 3.09 2.09
C GLU A 7 -46.88 4.51 2.68
N ILE A 8 -48.11 4.97 2.93
CA ILE A 8 -48.38 6.26 3.57
C ILE A 8 -47.81 6.29 5.00
N ASP A 9 -48.02 5.22 5.78
CA ASP A 9 -47.51 5.15 7.15
C ASP A 9 -45.98 5.05 7.20
N ALA A 10 -45.37 4.30 6.28
CA ALA A 10 -43.93 4.24 6.12
C ALA A 10 -43.38 5.61 5.73
N SER A 11 -44.00 6.30 4.77
CA SER A 11 -43.61 7.66 4.36
C SER A 11 -43.71 8.67 5.51
N ARG A 12 -44.68 8.52 6.41
CA ARG A 12 -44.83 9.40 7.59
C ARG A 12 -43.78 9.12 8.66
N LYS A 13 -43.40 7.86 8.86
CA LYS A 13 -42.39 7.45 9.85
C LYS A 13 -40.96 7.64 9.35
N TRP A 14 -40.76 7.60 8.03
CA TRP A 14 -39.43 7.67 7.41
C TRP A 14 -38.59 8.88 7.84
N PRO A 15 -39.11 10.13 7.91
CA PRO A 15 -38.31 11.27 8.34
C PRO A 15 -37.85 11.19 9.80
N ALA A 16 -38.61 10.53 10.68
CA ALA A 16 -38.25 10.39 12.09
C ALA A 16 -37.21 9.28 12.29
N GLU A 17 -37.38 8.14 11.62
CA GLU A 17 -36.46 7.00 11.75
C GLU A 17 -35.19 7.16 10.90
N TRP A 18 -35.30 7.75 9.71
CA TRP A 18 -34.23 7.80 8.69
C TRP A 18 -33.83 9.24 8.30
N GLY A 19 -34.36 10.25 8.98
CA GLY A 19 -34.02 11.66 8.73
C GLY A 19 -32.52 11.96 8.86
N PHE A 20 -31.80 11.19 9.68
CA PHE A 20 -30.35 11.29 9.84
C PHE A 20 -29.56 10.94 8.57
N LEU A 21 -30.14 10.23 7.60
CA LEU A 21 -29.51 9.98 6.30
C LEU A 21 -29.42 11.24 5.43
N ARG A 22 -30.20 12.28 5.75
CA ARG A 22 -30.14 13.59 5.06
C ARG A 22 -29.08 14.52 5.66
N THR A 23 -28.67 14.29 6.91
CA THR A 23 -27.63 15.09 7.57
C THR A 23 -26.25 14.72 7.06
N SER A 24 -25.36 15.71 6.94
CA SER A 24 -23.98 15.45 6.53
C SER A 24 -23.21 14.80 7.68
N TYR A 25 -22.22 13.96 7.37
CA TYR A 25 -21.34 13.36 8.37
C TYR A 25 -20.73 14.41 9.30
N LYS A 26 -20.37 15.59 8.77
CA LYS A 26 -19.83 16.68 9.57
C LYS A 26 -20.79 17.12 10.67
N ASP A 27 -22.09 17.19 10.39
CA ASP A 27 -23.09 17.63 11.38
C ASP A 27 -23.26 16.63 12.52
N LEU A 28 -23.13 15.33 12.22
CA LEU A 28 -23.26 14.26 13.22
C LEU A 28 -22.10 14.24 14.23
N VAL A 29 -20.92 14.72 13.82
CA VAL A 29 -19.68 14.56 14.61
C VAL A 29 -19.15 15.90 15.12
N LYS A 30 -19.92 16.99 14.96
CA LYS A 30 -19.60 18.34 15.46
C LYS A 30 -19.44 18.36 16.98
N ASP A 31 -20.26 17.62 17.71
CA ASP A 31 -20.24 17.60 19.17
C ASP A 31 -19.11 16.72 19.73
N ASP A 32 -18.73 15.67 18.99
CA ASP A 32 -17.62 14.78 19.38
C ASP A 32 -16.24 15.42 19.14
N PHE A 33 -16.11 16.24 18.10
CA PHE A 33 -14.88 16.93 17.74
C PHE A 33 -15.01 18.45 17.91
N GLN A 34 -15.32 18.91 19.12
CA GLN A 34 -15.24 20.32 19.42
C GLN A 34 -13.82 20.84 19.15
N GLU A 35 -13.69 21.82 18.27
CA GLU A 35 -12.44 22.52 18.00
C GLU A 35 -12.00 23.22 19.30
N ARG A 36 -11.12 22.56 20.04
CA ARG A 36 -10.47 23.18 21.19
C ARG A 36 -9.58 24.28 20.65
N GLU A 37 -9.74 25.49 21.18
CA GLU A 37 -8.79 26.57 20.92
C GLU A 37 -7.41 26.15 21.45
N VAL A 38 -6.55 25.65 20.55
CA VAL A 38 -5.18 25.34 20.88
C VAL A 38 -4.46 26.67 21.08
N LYS A 39 -4.41 27.13 22.33
CA LYS A 39 -3.60 28.28 22.71
C LYS A 39 -2.14 27.95 22.37
N LYS A 40 -1.55 28.72 21.45
CA LYS A 40 -0.11 28.63 21.18
C LYS A 40 0.61 29.01 22.46
N ILE A 41 1.25 28.04 23.09
CA ILE A 41 2.10 28.26 24.26
C ILE A 41 3.34 28.99 23.75
N GLU A 42 3.58 30.20 24.25
CA GLU A 42 4.85 30.89 24.03
C GLU A 42 5.93 30.15 24.81
N LEU A 43 6.83 29.48 24.09
CA LEU A 43 7.91 28.70 24.70
C LEU A 43 9.05 29.66 25.09
N PRO A 44 9.62 29.53 26.31
CA PRO A 44 10.77 30.32 26.71
C PRO A 44 11.99 30.00 25.80
N PRO A 45 12.93 30.93 25.61
CA PRO A 45 14.08 30.76 24.71
C PRO A 45 14.97 29.55 25.00
N SER A 46 15.01 29.11 26.25
CA SER A 46 15.75 27.89 26.65
C SER A 46 15.13 26.60 26.12
N LEU A 47 13.84 26.61 25.79
CA LEU A 47 13.10 25.47 25.24
C LEU A 47 12.87 25.57 23.73
N THR A 48 13.31 26.66 23.09
CA THR A 48 13.23 26.80 21.63
C THR A 48 14.41 26.13 20.96
N LEU A 49 14.12 25.20 20.05
CA LEU A 49 15.14 24.60 19.19
C LEU A 49 15.69 25.66 18.21
N PRO A 50 16.98 25.59 17.84
CA PRO A 50 17.49 26.39 16.75
C PRO A 50 16.72 26.10 15.45
N PRO A 51 16.65 27.07 14.52
CA PRO A 51 15.93 26.88 13.27
C PRO A 51 16.46 25.65 12.54
N ILE A 52 15.55 24.77 12.14
CA ILE A 52 15.90 23.53 11.44
C ILE A 52 16.64 23.91 10.17
N THR A 53 17.90 23.49 10.08
CA THR A 53 18.66 23.58 8.85
C THR A 53 18.04 22.63 7.82
N PRO A 54 17.85 23.09 6.57
CA PRO A 54 17.26 22.23 5.54
C PRO A 54 18.13 21.00 5.35
N ILE A 55 17.50 19.83 5.28
CA ILE A 55 18.18 18.53 5.26
C ILE A 55 19.14 18.40 4.07
N SER A 56 18.92 19.17 3.00
CA SER A 56 19.79 19.29 1.83
C SER A 56 21.21 19.73 2.16
N ARG A 57 21.45 20.38 3.31
CA ARG A 57 22.81 20.69 3.78
C ARG A 57 23.62 19.45 4.17
N TYR A 58 22.95 18.38 4.61
CA TYR A 58 23.62 17.16 5.10
C TYR A 58 23.45 15.98 4.15
N ILE A 59 22.35 15.95 3.40
CA ILE A 59 22.02 14.88 2.47
C ILE A 59 22.06 15.45 1.05
N THR A 60 23.14 15.14 0.34
CA THR A 60 23.27 15.43 -1.09
C THR A 60 22.98 14.15 -1.88
N VAL A 61 21.84 14.11 -2.58
CA VAL A 61 21.55 13.03 -3.52
C VAL A 61 22.24 13.37 -4.83
N LEU A 62 23.43 12.81 -5.03
CA LEU A 62 24.13 12.91 -6.30
C LEU A 62 23.46 11.99 -7.34
N PRO A 63 23.49 12.36 -8.63
CA PRO A 63 23.02 11.47 -9.68
C PRO A 63 23.83 10.17 -9.70
N SER A 64 23.19 9.07 -10.13
CA SER A 64 23.88 7.79 -10.32
C SER A 64 25.09 7.96 -11.23
N PRO A 65 26.27 7.41 -10.86
CA PRO A 65 27.45 7.46 -11.73
C PRO A 65 27.29 6.58 -12.98
N GLN A 66 26.36 5.62 -12.95
CA GLN A 66 26.09 4.75 -14.09
C GLN A 66 24.91 5.28 -14.91
N PRO A 67 25.03 5.26 -16.25
CA PRO A 67 23.91 5.59 -17.12
C PRO A 67 22.79 4.57 -16.90
N TYR A 68 21.55 5.03 -16.98
CA TYR A 68 20.41 4.12 -17.00
C TYR A 68 20.61 3.09 -18.12
N PRO A 69 20.39 1.80 -17.87
CA PRO A 69 20.50 0.79 -18.91
C PRO A 69 19.56 1.16 -20.06
N ARG A 70 20.08 1.18 -21.30
CA ARG A 70 19.25 1.42 -22.49
C ARG A 70 18.28 0.26 -22.64
N THR A 71 17.01 0.49 -22.37
CA THR A 71 15.96 -0.49 -22.62
C THR A 71 15.16 -0.05 -23.84
N THR A 72 15.13 -0.88 -24.88
CA THR A 72 14.24 -0.67 -26.03
C THR A 72 12.80 -1.10 -25.73
N SER A 73 12.55 -1.77 -24.59
CA SER A 73 11.21 -2.29 -24.20
C SER A 73 10.97 -2.43 -22.69
N CYS A 74 11.81 -1.88 -21.80
CA CYS A 74 11.78 -2.15 -20.34
C CYS A 74 11.88 -3.65 -19.95
N GLU A 75 12.34 -4.52 -20.85
CA GLU A 75 12.44 -5.96 -20.59
C GLU A 75 13.84 -6.29 -20.03
N VAL A 76 13.88 -6.57 -18.73
CA VAL A 76 15.09 -7.04 -18.03
C VAL A 76 14.95 -8.54 -17.74
N GLY A 77 16.03 -9.31 -17.91
CA GLY A 77 16.07 -10.74 -17.62
C GLY A 77 15.52 -11.61 -18.75
N TRP A 78 14.74 -12.64 -18.40
CA TRP A 78 14.26 -13.69 -19.32
C TRP A 78 13.36 -13.21 -20.48
N ARG A 79 12.90 -11.96 -20.45
CA ARG A 79 12.12 -11.33 -21.52
C ARG A 79 12.96 -10.49 -22.47
N SER A 80 14.21 -10.16 -22.10
CA SER A 80 15.07 -9.35 -22.95
C SER A 80 15.53 -10.12 -24.18
N SER A 81 15.40 -9.52 -25.37
CA SER A 81 15.93 -10.06 -26.62
C SER A 81 17.46 -9.90 -26.76
N GLN A 82 18.10 -9.15 -25.84
CA GLN A 82 19.53 -8.93 -25.84
C GLN A 82 20.27 -10.06 -25.09
N PRO A 83 21.22 -10.77 -25.74
CA PRO A 83 21.93 -11.91 -25.13
C PRO A 83 22.68 -11.55 -23.85
N GLN A 84 23.21 -10.33 -23.77
CA GLN A 84 24.00 -9.82 -22.64
C GLN A 84 23.15 -9.59 -21.38
N LEU A 85 21.83 -9.48 -21.52
CA LEU A 85 20.87 -9.26 -20.43
C LEU A 85 20.06 -10.52 -20.10
N SER A 86 20.35 -11.64 -20.76
CA SER A 86 19.69 -12.92 -20.50
C SER A 86 20.15 -13.49 -19.16
N LEU A 87 19.24 -13.49 -18.18
CA LEU A 87 19.48 -14.05 -16.84
C LEU A 87 19.14 -15.55 -16.76
N GLU A 88 18.80 -16.19 -17.88
CA GLU A 88 18.43 -17.61 -17.92
C GLU A 88 19.68 -18.51 -17.83
N ARG A 89 20.24 -18.62 -16.62
CA ARG A 89 21.47 -19.39 -16.36
C ARG A 89 21.35 -20.89 -16.65
N TYR A 90 20.14 -21.42 -16.68
CA TYR A 90 19.90 -22.86 -16.79
C TYR A 90 19.03 -23.29 -17.97
N GLY A 91 18.56 -22.38 -18.83
CA GLY A 91 17.39 -22.55 -19.72
C GLY A 91 16.98 -23.94 -20.24
N ARG A 92 16.93 -24.12 -21.57
CA ARG A 92 16.53 -25.40 -22.20
C ARG A 92 17.46 -26.58 -21.88
N TYR A 93 18.61 -26.32 -21.27
CA TYR A 93 19.64 -27.30 -20.97
C TYR A 93 19.72 -27.69 -19.49
N ALA A 94 18.77 -27.25 -18.67
CA ALA A 94 18.65 -27.68 -17.28
C ALA A 94 18.41 -29.19 -17.26
N ARG A 95 19.41 -29.96 -16.84
CA ARG A 95 19.21 -31.39 -16.57
C ARG A 95 18.36 -31.50 -15.31
N PRO A 96 17.26 -32.27 -15.32
CA PRO A 96 16.51 -32.53 -14.09
C PRO A 96 17.47 -33.14 -13.08
N LYS A 97 17.50 -32.61 -11.86
CA LYS A 97 18.40 -33.07 -10.79
C LYS A 97 18.07 -34.49 -10.28
N GLY A 98 17.19 -35.23 -10.97
CA GLY A 98 16.64 -36.51 -10.52
C GLY A 98 15.55 -36.34 -9.46
N GLY A 99 14.85 -37.45 -9.14
CA GLY A 99 13.85 -37.47 -8.07
C GLY A 99 14.49 -37.35 -6.68
N LEU A 100 13.74 -36.80 -5.73
CA LEU A 100 14.19 -36.50 -4.36
C LEU A 100 14.74 -37.74 -3.62
N VAL A 101 14.13 -38.91 -3.82
CA VAL A 101 14.58 -40.21 -3.30
C VAL A 101 16.03 -40.52 -3.71
N LYS A 102 16.37 -40.32 -5.00
CA LYS A 102 17.71 -40.57 -5.53
C LYS A 102 18.73 -39.53 -5.04
N GLN A 103 18.30 -38.29 -4.82
CA GLN A 103 19.18 -37.24 -4.29
C GLN A 103 19.54 -37.48 -2.83
N LEU A 104 18.60 -38.01 -2.05
CA LEU A 104 18.78 -38.29 -0.64
C LEU A 104 19.34 -39.70 -0.36
N ASN A 105 19.62 -40.51 -1.39
CA ASN A 105 19.96 -41.93 -1.26
C ASN A 105 18.98 -42.68 -0.34
N TRP A 106 17.68 -42.38 -0.47
CA TRP A 106 16.68 -42.91 0.44
C TRP A 106 16.46 -44.41 0.18
N PRO A 107 16.41 -45.24 1.24
CA PRO A 107 16.18 -46.67 1.11
C PRO A 107 14.80 -46.96 0.52
N PRO A 108 14.65 -47.94 -0.41
CA PRO A 108 13.37 -48.24 -1.05
C PRO A 108 12.26 -48.57 -0.05
N GLU A 109 12.63 -49.06 1.14
CA GLU A 109 11.72 -49.42 2.23
C GLU A 109 10.98 -48.23 2.86
N GLY A 110 11.42 -46.98 2.61
CA GLY A 110 10.79 -45.78 3.15
C GLY A 110 9.96 -44.99 2.14
N VAL A 111 9.64 -45.57 0.98
CA VAL A 111 8.82 -44.97 -0.09
C VAL A 111 7.46 -45.68 -0.22
N ASP A 112 7.17 -46.65 0.66
CA ASP A 112 5.89 -47.36 0.77
C ASP A 112 4.97 -46.76 1.86
#